data_AF-A0A168KV27-F1
#
_entry.id   AF-A0A168KV27-F1
#
_cell.length_a   1.000
_cell.length_b   1.000
_cell.length_c   1.000
_cell.angle_alpha   90.00
_cell.angle_beta   90.00
_cell.angle_gamma   90.00
#
_symmetry.space_group_name_H-M   'P 1'
#
loop_
_entity.id
_entity.type
_entity.pdbx_description
1 polymer ?
#
loop_
_entity_poly.entity_id
_entity_poly.type
_entity_poly.pdbx_seq_one_letter_code
_entity_poly.pdbx_strand_id
1 'polypeptide(L)'
;MVFLSILMWYFLLLPLERYTLQTISSWRWWDLPAEPTPRRFGYFLHITDMHIDESYLPGATIESDCHRLPKPYQLKNSSPTAGLLGSPGEQCDSPIELAQQTLNWIKKEWKQKLDFVVWTGDNARHDWDDQRRRKRKHIYRLNEKIQQMMLEAFWPSPDDPRPIPLVPSLGNNDIHPHNYISGDGDDHGILSFYSQLWHPWIPQDQQATFQSGGYFAVNVGPQLRVISLNTMYFYSKNDAVRGCHKPGLAQKHMQWFEQQLVKARSESVKVYVMGHVPPSPRDYRRTCFQDYTRISAAFPDVLRGHFFGHLNMDHFLMYDGREAQLRALGSNDDDDDDDDDDDDAENSEEDDDDREMCINRNIDKYVDWLKDMYSSIDPPPKGERTPPTFQTPLVVVQVSPSVLPVYMPSVRIYQYEINQDEASGNQVKGSREQSTLYENGPPKPHGTLLGYKQYFSNITEWDQRADSSAPLEYQLEYDTREAYGLEDLTADSYFQFAKDMVEGSGDSVGGNQLWSNFINNMFVQTLNSSNLSK
;
A
#
# COMPACT_ATOMS: atom_id res chain seq x y z
N MET A 1 -2.20 26.17 51.90
CA MET A 1 -2.98 25.18 51.12
C MET A 1 -2.77 25.25 49.60
N VAL A 2 -2.17 26.32 49.03
CA VAL A 2 -1.90 26.41 47.58
C VAL A 2 -0.57 25.76 47.14
N PHE A 3 0.40 25.61 48.05
CA PHE A 3 1.69 24.95 47.73
C PHE A 3 1.63 23.41 47.69
N LEU A 4 0.63 22.79 48.32
CA LEU A 4 0.46 21.33 48.33
C LEU A 4 -0.26 20.81 47.07
N SER A 5 -1.02 21.65 46.36
CA SER A 5 -1.69 21.24 45.11
C SER A 5 -0.76 21.23 43.90
N ILE A 6 0.27 22.08 43.87
CA ILE A 6 1.25 22.13 42.77
C ILE A 6 2.21 20.93 42.82
N LEU A 7 2.58 20.49 44.03
CA LEU A 7 3.41 19.29 44.22
C LEU A 7 2.68 17.99 43.88
N MET A 8 1.36 17.90 44.14
CA MET A 8 0.57 16.73 43.72
C MET A 8 0.41 16.62 42.19
N TRP A 9 0.33 17.76 41.48
CA TRP A 9 0.32 17.77 40.01
C TRP A 9 1.67 17.39 39.41
N TYR A 10 2.78 17.81 40.05
CA TYR A 10 4.13 17.43 39.62
C TYR A 10 4.40 15.92 39.76
N PHE A 11 3.80 15.23 40.74
CA PHE A 11 3.99 13.77 40.92
C PHE A 11 3.05 12.90 40.09
N LEU A 12 1.96 13.45 39.54
CA LEU A 12 1.01 12.71 38.69
C LEU A 12 1.36 12.75 37.19
N LEU A 13 2.18 13.72 36.75
CA LEU A 13 2.64 13.83 35.35
C LEU A 13 3.97 13.10 35.08
N LEU A 14 4.74 12.77 36.13
CA LEU A 14 6.03 12.09 36.02
C LEU A 14 6.00 10.61 35.54
N PRO A 15 4.91 9.83 35.60
CA PRO A 15 4.92 8.48 35.02
C PRO A 15 4.88 8.47 33.49
N LEU A 16 4.24 9.48 32.86
CA LEU A 16 4.09 9.59 31.41
C LEU A 16 5.30 10.25 30.73
N GLU A 17 5.97 11.19 31.39
CA GLU A 17 7.20 11.81 30.88
C GLU A 17 8.46 10.94 31.08
N ARG A 18 8.50 10.06 32.09
CA ARG A 18 9.68 9.18 32.28
C ARG A 18 9.72 7.99 31.33
N TYR A 19 8.56 7.46 30.93
CA TYR A 19 8.50 6.36 29.96
C TYR A 19 8.88 6.84 28.54
N THR A 20 8.54 8.08 28.21
CA THR A 20 8.89 8.73 26.94
C THR A 20 10.34 9.24 26.93
N LEU A 21 10.84 9.88 27.99
CA LEU A 21 12.21 10.43 27.98
C LEU A 21 13.32 9.38 28.14
N GLN A 22 13.09 8.27 28.84
CA GLN A 22 14.09 7.18 28.91
C GLN A 22 14.17 6.36 27.62
N THR A 23 13.09 6.28 26.84
CA THR A 23 13.16 5.71 25.50
C THR A 23 13.84 6.70 24.55
N ILE A 24 13.47 7.99 24.53
CA ILE A 24 13.99 9.02 23.59
C ILE A 24 15.52 9.18 23.61
N SER A 25 16.21 8.99 24.75
CA SER A 25 17.67 9.13 24.79
C SER A 25 18.47 7.96 24.17
N SER A 26 17.81 6.88 23.72
CA SER A 26 18.46 5.70 23.12
C SER A 26 18.15 5.47 21.64
N TRP A 27 17.42 6.38 20.98
CA TRP A 27 17.05 6.19 19.58
C TRP A 27 18.28 6.37 18.72
N ARG A 28 18.74 5.27 18.12
CA ARG A 28 19.61 5.34 16.95
C ARG A 28 18.73 5.74 15.78
N TRP A 29 19.11 6.81 15.09
CA TRP A 29 18.51 7.21 13.84
C TRP A 29 18.62 6.07 12.83
N TRP A 30 17.63 5.97 11.94
CA TRP A 30 17.77 5.20 10.71
C TRP A 30 18.82 5.88 9.82
N ASP A 31 20.08 5.53 10.05
CA ASP A 31 21.17 5.76 9.13
C ASP A 31 21.62 4.38 8.64
N LEU A 32 21.68 4.19 7.32
CA LEU A 32 22.31 3.00 6.77
C LEU A 32 23.72 2.91 7.37
N PRO A 33 24.12 1.76 7.96
CA PRO A 33 25.44 1.65 8.57
C PRO A 33 26.50 2.00 7.53
N ALA A 34 27.42 2.87 7.91
CA ALA A 34 28.60 3.23 7.12
C ALA A 34 29.54 2.02 7.07
N GLU A 35 29.27 1.10 6.13
CA GLU A 35 30.05 -0.07 5.76
C GLU A 35 30.29 -1.14 6.86
N PRO A 36 30.35 -2.45 6.50
CA PRO A 36 30.02 -3.01 5.20
C PRO A 36 28.51 -2.99 4.93
N THR A 37 28.10 -2.67 3.70
CA THR A 37 26.68 -2.76 3.29
C THR A 37 26.13 -4.17 3.59
N PRO A 38 24.98 -4.32 4.27
CA PRO A 38 24.39 -5.62 4.55
C PRO A 38 24.19 -6.44 3.27
N ARG A 39 24.39 -7.77 3.36
CA ARG A 39 24.07 -8.69 2.26
C ARG A 39 22.61 -8.49 1.85
N ARG A 40 22.39 -8.34 0.54
CA ARG A 40 21.08 -8.20 -0.07
C ARG A 40 20.61 -9.50 -0.70
N PHE A 41 19.31 -9.72 -0.65
CA PHE A 41 18.67 -10.95 -1.11
C PHE A 41 17.75 -10.73 -2.32
N GLY A 42 17.36 -9.49 -2.59
CA GLY A 42 16.52 -9.13 -3.72
C GLY A 42 15.04 -9.28 -3.39
N TYR A 43 14.65 -9.24 -2.11
CA TYR A 43 13.26 -9.36 -1.69
C TYR A 43 12.83 -8.22 -0.78
N PHE A 44 11.57 -7.79 -0.90
CA PHE A 44 10.94 -6.88 0.06
C PHE A 44 9.49 -7.27 0.31
N LEU A 45 8.99 -6.90 1.49
CA LEU A 45 7.62 -7.14 1.91
C LEU A 45 6.75 -5.93 1.57
N HIS A 46 5.56 -6.19 1.03
CA HIS A 46 4.44 -5.24 1.03
C HIS A 46 3.34 -5.79 1.94
N ILE A 47 2.98 -5.01 2.96
CA ILE A 47 1.89 -5.29 3.89
C ILE A 47 1.01 -4.05 4.05
N THR A 48 -0.31 -4.24 4.11
CA THR A 48 -1.29 -3.14 4.12
C THR A 48 -2.55 -3.55 4.88
N ASP A 49 -3.33 -2.55 5.30
CA ASP A 49 -4.72 -2.71 5.71
C ASP A 49 -4.88 -3.79 6.79
N MET A 50 -4.28 -3.56 7.97
CA MET A 50 -4.40 -4.48 9.10
C MET A 50 -5.74 -4.34 9.82
N HIS A 51 -6.26 -3.11 9.88
CA HIS A 51 -7.57 -2.80 10.48
C HIS A 51 -7.81 -3.52 11.80
N ILE A 52 -6.90 -3.35 12.76
CA ILE A 52 -7.05 -4.00 14.06
C ILE A 52 -8.16 -3.35 14.88
N ASP A 53 -8.96 -4.19 15.50
CA ASP A 53 -10.04 -3.80 16.39
C ASP A 53 -9.85 -4.34 17.80
N GLU A 54 -9.89 -3.44 18.79
CA GLU A 54 -9.84 -3.79 20.21
C GLU A 54 -11.17 -4.34 20.73
N SER A 55 -12.26 -4.12 20.00
CA SER A 55 -13.62 -4.51 20.36
C SER A 55 -14.05 -5.84 19.74
N TYR A 56 -13.23 -6.44 18.88
CA TYR A 56 -13.53 -7.70 18.22
C TYR A 56 -13.66 -8.80 19.25
N LEU A 57 -14.78 -9.51 19.19
CA LEU A 57 -15.09 -10.61 20.09
C LEU A 57 -15.34 -11.88 19.28
N PRO A 58 -14.51 -12.92 19.41
CA PRO A 58 -14.81 -14.20 18.83
C PRO A 58 -16.18 -14.73 19.31
N GLY A 59 -16.96 -15.27 18.39
CA GLY A 59 -18.35 -15.69 18.62
C GLY A 59 -19.38 -14.57 18.65
N ALA A 60 -18.99 -13.30 18.41
CA ALA A 60 -19.94 -12.20 18.26
C ALA A 60 -20.79 -12.30 17.00
N THR A 61 -21.89 -11.57 16.95
CA THR A 61 -22.73 -11.49 15.75
C THR A 61 -22.10 -10.58 14.71
N ILE A 62 -22.15 -10.98 13.43
CA ILE A 62 -21.64 -10.16 12.32
C ILE A 62 -22.38 -8.81 12.26
N GLU A 63 -23.69 -8.79 12.54
CA GLU A 63 -24.51 -7.55 12.56
C GLU A 63 -24.17 -6.59 13.71
N SER A 64 -23.18 -6.94 14.53
CA SER A 64 -22.62 -6.07 15.56
C SER A 64 -21.21 -5.60 15.25
N ASP A 65 -20.76 -5.79 14.00
CA ASP A 65 -19.39 -5.55 13.55
C ASP A 65 -18.41 -6.37 14.39
N CYS A 66 -18.83 -7.60 14.74
CA CYS A 66 -18.12 -8.50 15.64
C CYS A 66 -17.87 -7.98 17.07
N HIS A 67 -18.65 -7.00 17.57
CA HIS A 67 -18.44 -6.43 18.92
C HIS A 67 -19.36 -6.96 20.03
N ARG A 68 -20.37 -7.79 19.73
CA ARG A 68 -21.38 -8.22 20.71
C ARG A 68 -21.75 -9.70 20.55
N LEU A 69 -21.73 -10.43 21.67
CA LEU A 69 -22.17 -11.82 21.70
C LEU A 69 -23.67 -11.95 21.40
N PRO A 70 -24.09 -13.03 20.70
CA PRO A 70 -25.48 -13.27 20.36
C PRO A 70 -26.34 -13.44 21.62
N LYS A 71 -27.55 -12.90 21.58
CA LYS A 71 -28.58 -13.15 22.60
C LYS A 71 -29.12 -14.59 22.44
N PRO A 72 -29.73 -15.17 23.49
CA PRO A 72 -30.22 -16.56 23.44
C PRO A 72 -31.20 -16.89 22.30
N TYR A 73 -31.95 -15.90 21.77
CA TYR A 73 -32.83 -16.12 20.63
C TYR A 73 -32.09 -16.13 19.28
N GLN A 74 -30.93 -15.47 19.15
CA GLN A 74 -30.11 -15.48 17.93
C GLN A 74 -29.38 -16.81 17.76
N LEU A 75 -28.94 -17.40 18.88
CA LEU A 75 -28.34 -18.76 18.91
C LEU A 75 -29.30 -19.84 18.40
N LYS A 76 -30.63 -19.63 18.50
CA LYS A 76 -31.63 -20.58 18.00
C LYS A 76 -31.82 -20.53 16.48
N ASN A 77 -31.39 -19.43 15.85
CA ASN A 77 -31.57 -19.20 14.42
C ASN A 77 -30.33 -19.54 13.59
N SER A 78 -29.27 -20.09 14.22
CA SER A 78 -28.00 -20.41 13.57
C SER A 78 -27.36 -19.22 12.82
N SER A 79 -27.51 -18.00 13.34
CA SER A 79 -26.83 -16.83 12.77
C SER A 79 -25.31 -17.04 12.75
N PRO A 80 -24.61 -16.65 11.67
CA PRO A 80 -23.15 -16.73 11.62
C PRO A 80 -22.55 -15.89 12.75
N THR A 81 -21.47 -16.41 13.33
CA THR A 81 -20.75 -15.73 14.41
C THR A 81 -19.28 -15.60 14.05
N ALA A 82 -18.65 -14.58 14.60
CA ALA A 82 -17.27 -14.23 14.37
C ALA A 82 -16.29 -15.38 14.66
N GLY A 83 -15.34 -15.63 13.77
CA GLY A 83 -14.24 -16.58 14.00
C GLY A 83 -13.24 -16.09 15.06
N LEU A 84 -12.25 -16.92 15.42
CA LEU A 84 -11.22 -16.55 16.40
C LEU A 84 -10.25 -15.53 15.83
N LEU A 85 -9.78 -15.75 14.61
CA LEU A 85 -8.80 -14.90 13.93
C LEU A 85 -9.41 -13.97 12.87
N GLY A 86 -10.73 -13.91 12.76
CA GLY A 86 -11.43 -13.06 11.80
C GLY A 86 -12.62 -13.77 11.18
N SER A 87 -13.32 -13.08 10.28
CA SER A 87 -14.49 -13.61 9.58
C SER A 87 -14.38 -13.27 8.09
N PRO A 88 -13.67 -14.08 7.28
CA PRO A 88 -13.43 -13.79 5.87
C PRO A 88 -14.72 -13.47 5.10
N GLY A 89 -14.75 -12.31 4.46
CA GLY A 89 -15.87 -11.87 3.63
C GLY A 89 -17.08 -11.30 4.36
N GLU A 90 -16.98 -11.17 5.67
CA GLU A 90 -18.00 -10.54 6.51
C GLU A 90 -17.58 -9.11 6.90
N GLN A 91 -18.56 -8.30 7.30
CA GLN A 91 -18.32 -6.93 7.78
C GLN A 91 -17.74 -6.93 9.19
N CYS A 92 -16.49 -7.37 9.32
CA CYS A 92 -15.73 -7.34 10.56
C CYS A 92 -14.27 -6.98 10.33
N ASP A 93 -13.77 -6.10 11.18
CA ASP A 93 -12.35 -5.76 11.24
C ASP A 93 -11.52 -6.89 11.91
N SER A 94 -10.20 -6.77 11.86
CA SER A 94 -9.29 -7.82 12.34
C SER A 94 -9.20 -7.84 13.87
N PRO A 95 -9.25 -9.02 14.52
CA PRO A 95 -8.75 -9.11 15.89
C PRO A 95 -7.27 -8.76 15.94
N ILE A 96 -6.83 -8.12 17.02
CA ILE A 96 -5.41 -7.78 17.28
C ILE A 96 -4.50 -9.01 17.09
N GLU A 97 -4.99 -10.19 17.45
CA GLU A 97 -4.24 -11.44 17.34
C GLU A 97 -3.93 -11.82 15.88
N LEU A 98 -4.80 -11.55 14.92
CA LEU A 98 -4.55 -11.83 13.50
C LEU A 98 -3.31 -11.06 13.00
N ALA A 99 -3.24 -9.75 13.29
CA ALA A 99 -2.10 -8.92 12.90
C ALA A 99 -0.80 -9.41 13.56
N GLN A 100 -0.86 -9.76 14.85
CA GLN A 100 0.29 -10.30 15.58
C GLN A 100 0.79 -11.62 14.99
N GLN A 101 -0.13 -12.57 14.73
CA GLN A 101 0.24 -13.87 14.18
C GLN A 101 0.79 -13.75 12.75
N THR A 102 0.22 -12.84 11.95
CA THR A 102 0.72 -12.50 10.60
C THR A 102 2.17 -11.99 10.65
N LEU A 103 2.47 -11.03 11.52
CA LEU A 103 3.83 -10.50 11.67
C LEU A 103 4.79 -11.54 12.26
N ASN A 104 4.33 -12.41 13.15
CA ASN A 104 5.12 -13.52 13.67
C ASN A 104 5.52 -14.50 12.57
N TRP A 105 4.59 -14.85 11.68
CA TRP A 105 4.87 -15.71 10.54
C TRP A 105 5.90 -15.06 9.59
N ILE A 106 5.72 -13.78 9.23
CA ILE A 106 6.68 -13.04 8.40
C ILE A 106 8.06 -13.01 9.06
N LYS A 107 8.11 -12.72 10.37
CA LYS A 107 9.36 -12.67 11.14
C LYS A 107 10.11 -14.00 11.06
N LYS A 108 9.40 -15.11 11.20
CA LYS A 108 9.92 -16.49 11.15
C LYS A 108 10.40 -16.86 9.75
N GLU A 109 9.59 -16.65 8.72
CA GLU A 109 9.84 -17.21 7.38
C GLU A 109 10.67 -16.29 6.47
N TRP A 110 10.52 -14.97 6.63
CA TRP A 110 10.99 -13.98 5.67
C TRP A 110 11.98 -12.97 6.21
N LYS A 111 11.97 -12.61 7.51
CA LYS A 111 12.84 -11.54 8.04
C LYS A 111 14.27 -11.62 7.52
N GLN A 112 14.90 -12.79 7.59
CA GLN A 112 16.30 -13.02 7.19
C GLN A 112 16.58 -12.91 5.68
N LYS A 113 15.56 -12.76 4.86
CA LYS A 113 15.63 -12.65 3.40
C LYS A 113 15.14 -11.28 2.89
N LEU A 114 14.57 -10.44 3.76
CA LEU A 114 14.03 -9.14 3.37
C LEU A 114 15.11 -8.06 3.39
N ASP A 115 15.19 -7.30 2.32
CA ASP A 115 16.07 -6.13 2.22
C ASP A 115 15.40 -4.88 2.77
N PHE A 116 14.07 -4.77 2.70
CA PHE A 116 13.25 -3.69 3.29
C PHE A 116 11.77 -4.09 3.36
N VAL A 117 10.95 -3.23 3.97
CA VAL A 117 9.50 -3.39 4.12
C VAL A 117 8.78 -2.10 3.67
N VAL A 118 7.71 -2.24 2.89
CA VAL A 118 6.74 -1.17 2.62
C VAL A 118 5.42 -1.47 3.33
N TRP A 119 4.92 -0.50 4.09
CA TRP A 119 3.71 -0.62 4.91
C TRP A 119 2.74 0.50 4.57
N THR A 120 1.70 0.19 3.81
CA THR A 120 0.83 1.21 3.17
C THR A 120 -0.39 1.60 4.02
N GLY A 121 -0.28 1.57 5.35
CA GLY A 121 -1.27 2.16 6.25
C GLY A 121 -2.53 1.34 6.52
N ASP A 122 -3.54 2.02 7.08
CA ASP A 122 -4.85 1.51 7.51
C ASP A 122 -4.76 0.47 8.64
N ASN A 123 -4.33 0.98 9.79
CA ASN A 123 -4.16 0.17 11.00
C ASN A 123 -5.40 0.15 11.87
N ALA A 124 -6.11 1.28 11.94
CA ALA A 124 -7.28 1.39 12.79
C ALA A 124 -8.52 0.86 12.07
N ARG A 125 -9.30 0.02 12.75
CA ARG A 125 -10.59 -0.53 12.27
C ARG A 125 -11.55 0.51 11.69
N HIS A 126 -12.58 0.07 10.96
CA HIS A 126 -13.66 0.90 10.46
C HIS A 126 -14.62 1.38 11.56
N ASP A 127 -15.48 2.36 11.26
CA ASP A 127 -16.50 2.91 12.17
C ASP A 127 -17.92 2.37 11.91
N TRP A 128 -18.02 1.09 11.55
CA TRP A 128 -19.29 0.42 11.26
C TRP A 128 -20.22 0.30 12.49
N ASP A 129 -19.67 0.13 13.70
CA ASP A 129 -20.46 0.11 14.93
C ASP A 129 -20.76 1.52 15.43
N ASP A 130 -21.96 2.02 15.12
CA ASP A 130 -22.47 3.31 15.57
C ASP A 130 -22.45 3.49 17.10
N GLN A 131 -22.48 2.40 17.87
CA GLN A 131 -22.40 2.46 19.34
C GLN A 131 -20.96 2.63 19.85
N ARG A 132 -19.96 2.44 18.98
CA ARG A 132 -18.53 2.42 19.31
C ARG A 132 -17.68 3.22 18.32
N ARG A 133 -18.21 4.31 17.77
CA ARG A 133 -17.46 5.19 16.87
C ARG A 133 -16.08 5.58 17.44
N ARG A 134 -15.05 5.54 16.60
CA ARG A 134 -13.69 5.90 16.96
C ARG A 134 -13.62 7.36 17.35
N LYS A 135 -12.61 7.62 18.16
CA LYS A 135 -12.15 8.96 18.47
C LYS A 135 -10.66 8.96 18.16
N ARG A 136 -10.09 10.15 17.94
CA ARG A 136 -8.64 10.33 17.71
C ARG A 136 -7.76 9.47 18.62
N LYS A 137 -8.05 9.45 19.94
CA LYS A 137 -7.30 8.62 20.92
C LYS A 137 -7.35 7.10 20.67
N HIS A 138 -8.45 6.58 20.09
CA HIS A 138 -8.57 5.16 19.77
C HIS A 138 -7.70 4.85 18.55
N ILE A 139 -7.75 5.69 17.51
CA ILE A 139 -6.91 5.55 16.32
C ILE A 139 -5.42 5.59 16.67
N TYR A 140 -5.01 6.54 17.52
CA TYR A 140 -3.63 6.65 17.96
C TYR A 140 -3.17 5.39 18.70
N ARG A 141 -3.99 4.87 19.62
CA ARG A 141 -3.70 3.65 20.36
C ARG A 141 -3.57 2.41 19.45
N LEU A 142 -4.42 2.30 18.42
CA LEU A 142 -4.33 1.21 17.44
C LEU A 142 -3.04 1.32 16.61
N ASN A 143 -2.68 2.53 16.20
CA ASN A 143 -1.43 2.78 15.48
C ASN A 143 -0.19 2.53 16.35
N GLU A 144 -0.22 2.88 17.64
CA GLU A 144 0.82 2.52 18.61
C GLU A 144 1.00 1.00 18.74
N LYS A 145 -0.11 0.24 18.76
CA LYS A 145 -0.06 -1.23 18.81
C LYS A 145 0.62 -1.81 17.58
N ILE A 146 0.21 -1.41 16.38
CA ILE A 146 0.85 -1.92 15.15
C ILE A 146 2.32 -1.50 15.08
N GLN A 147 2.64 -0.25 15.44
CA GLN A 147 4.03 0.20 15.48
C GLN A 147 4.89 -0.67 16.41
N GLN A 148 4.37 -1.02 17.58
CA GLN A 148 5.08 -1.90 18.51
C GLN A 148 5.30 -3.29 17.91
N MET A 149 4.28 -3.87 17.25
CA MET A 149 4.43 -5.16 16.56
C MET A 149 5.45 -5.09 15.41
N MET A 150 5.47 -3.99 14.66
CA MET A 150 6.44 -3.74 13.57
C MET A 150 7.87 -3.61 14.10
N LEU A 151 8.07 -2.92 15.24
CA LEU A 151 9.37 -2.90 15.92
C LEU A 151 9.78 -4.31 16.36
N GLU A 152 8.89 -5.07 16.98
CA GLU A 152 9.20 -6.44 17.41
C GLU A 152 9.53 -7.38 16.25
N ALA A 153 8.90 -7.18 15.09
CA ALA A 153 9.17 -7.95 13.89
C ALA A 153 10.51 -7.56 13.26
N PHE A 154 10.74 -6.27 13.00
CA PHE A 154 11.76 -5.82 12.07
C PHE A 154 12.91 -5.01 12.69
N TRP A 155 12.74 -4.47 13.91
CA TRP A 155 13.82 -3.72 14.56
C TRP A 155 15.03 -4.62 14.86
N PRO A 156 16.26 -4.08 14.77
CA PRO A 156 17.45 -4.79 15.20
C PRO A 156 17.35 -5.26 16.65
N SER A 157 17.71 -6.53 16.89
CA SER A 157 17.84 -7.11 18.22
C SER A 157 19.27 -7.61 18.44
N PRO A 158 19.67 -7.95 19.67
CA PRO A 158 20.97 -8.57 19.91
C PRO A 158 21.21 -9.86 19.09
N ASP A 159 20.15 -10.63 18.86
CA ASP A 159 20.19 -11.90 18.10
C ASP A 159 20.16 -11.68 16.58
N ASP A 160 19.58 -10.57 16.12
CA ASP A 160 19.54 -10.15 14.73
C ASP A 160 19.78 -8.63 14.62
N PRO A 161 21.05 -8.21 14.62
CA PRO A 161 21.41 -6.80 14.64
C PRO A 161 21.24 -6.13 13.27
N ARG A 162 20.78 -6.86 12.25
CA ARG A 162 20.69 -6.35 10.88
C ARG A 162 19.58 -5.30 10.77
N PRO A 163 19.89 -4.08 10.32
CA PRO A 163 18.87 -3.07 10.09
C PRO A 163 18.08 -3.41 8.81
N ILE A 164 16.75 -3.43 8.92
CA ILE A 164 15.82 -3.56 7.80
C ILE A 164 15.06 -2.23 7.69
N PRO A 165 15.23 -1.45 6.60
CA PRO A 165 14.44 -0.25 6.38
C PRO A 165 12.96 -0.62 6.31
N LEU A 166 12.13 0.15 6.98
CA LEU A 166 10.69 0.01 6.97
C LEU A 166 10.09 1.36 6.61
N VAL A 167 9.21 1.39 5.61
CA VAL A 167 8.66 2.64 5.07
C VAL A 167 7.14 2.64 5.26
N PRO A 168 6.62 3.38 6.27
CA PRO A 168 5.18 3.54 6.45
C PRO A 168 4.57 4.59 5.51
N SER A 169 3.27 4.46 5.25
CA SER A 169 2.38 5.51 4.72
C SER A 169 1.13 5.63 5.60
N LEU A 170 0.49 6.80 5.58
CA LEU A 170 -0.80 7.02 6.24
C LEU A 170 -1.93 6.43 5.40
N GLY A 171 -2.82 5.69 6.05
CA GLY A 171 -4.10 5.29 5.48
C GLY A 171 -5.24 6.26 5.82
N ASN A 172 -6.40 6.08 5.18
CA ASN A 172 -7.54 6.95 5.40
C ASN A 172 -8.24 6.69 6.74
N ASN A 173 -8.18 5.45 7.24
CA ASN A 173 -8.66 5.08 8.56
C ASN A 173 -7.69 5.43 9.70
N ASP A 174 -6.46 5.84 9.39
CA ASP A 174 -5.45 6.29 10.35
C ASP A 174 -5.62 7.76 10.77
N ILE A 175 -6.66 8.44 10.26
CA ILE A 175 -6.88 9.87 10.46
C ILE A 175 -8.26 10.11 11.13
N HIS A 176 -8.32 11.12 11.99
CA HIS A 176 -9.57 11.55 12.63
C HIS A 176 -9.75 13.08 12.59
N PRO A 177 -10.85 13.59 12.02
CA PRO A 177 -11.99 12.85 11.44
C PRO A 177 -11.63 11.97 10.25
N HIS A 178 -12.43 10.94 9.98
CA HIS A 178 -12.18 9.99 8.89
C HIS A 178 -12.06 10.74 7.56
N ASN A 179 -11.07 10.36 6.75
CA ASN A 179 -10.70 10.96 5.45
C ASN A 179 -10.23 12.42 5.48
N TYR A 180 -10.35 13.12 6.60
CA TYR A 180 -10.15 14.57 6.66
C TYR A 180 -8.72 14.93 7.10
N ILE A 181 -7.93 15.52 6.19
CA ILE A 181 -6.64 16.14 6.51
C ILE A 181 -6.40 17.39 5.62
N SER A 182 -6.42 18.56 6.25
CA SER A 182 -6.17 19.90 5.68
C SER A 182 -4.71 20.35 5.79
N GLY A 183 -3.95 19.76 6.72
CA GLY A 183 -2.60 20.13 7.12
C GLY A 183 -2.46 21.53 7.73
N ASP A 184 -3.55 22.10 8.24
CA ASP A 184 -3.57 23.25 9.14
C ASP A 184 -4.28 22.91 10.47
N GLY A 185 -4.23 23.81 11.45
CA GLY A 185 -4.93 23.66 12.73
C GLY A 185 -4.61 22.35 13.48
N ASP A 186 -5.64 21.53 13.68
CA ASP A 186 -5.61 20.27 14.43
C ASP A 186 -4.75 19.17 13.76
N ASP A 187 -4.44 19.31 12.47
CA ASP A 187 -3.68 18.31 11.69
C ASP A 187 -2.20 18.31 12.02
N HIS A 188 -1.66 19.43 12.53
CA HIS A 188 -0.34 19.45 13.15
C HIS A 188 -0.25 18.41 14.28
N GLY A 189 -1.36 18.16 15.00
CA GLY A 189 -1.43 17.12 16.02
C GLY A 189 -1.36 15.70 15.44
N ILE A 190 -1.89 15.48 14.24
CA ILE A 190 -1.87 14.18 13.55
C ILE A 190 -0.46 13.91 13.03
N LEU A 191 0.11 14.81 12.23
CA LEU A 191 1.45 14.63 11.68
C LEU A 191 2.53 14.65 12.77
N SER A 192 2.35 15.41 13.87
CA SER A 192 3.25 15.37 15.02
C SER A 192 3.19 14.02 15.76
N PHE A 193 2.00 13.42 15.89
CA PHE A 193 1.86 12.09 16.47
C PHE A 193 2.61 11.04 15.62
N TYR A 194 2.37 11.02 14.31
CA TYR A 194 3.06 10.07 13.43
C TYR A 194 4.56 10.34 13.28
N SER A 195 5.00 11.60 13.36
CA SER A 195 6.42 11.95 13.34
C SER A 195 7.15 11.37 14.56
N GLN A 196 6.50 11.32 15.72
CA GLN A 196 7.03 10.67 16.92
C GLN A 196 6.95 9.13 16.81
N LEU A 197 5.80 8.62 16.35
CA LEU A 197 5.55 7.19 16.24
C LEU A 197 6.51 6.49 15.26
N TRP A 198 6.75 7.13 14.11
CA TRP A 198 7.60 6.66 13.02
C TRP A 198 9.00 7.28 13.03
N HIS A 199 9.36 7.97 14.12
CA HIS A 199 10.73 8.42 14.35
C HIS A 199 11.83 7.36 14.13
N PRO A 200 11.65 6.04 14.41
CA PRO A 200 12.72 5.07 14.18
C PRO A 200 13.00 4.83 12.69
N TRP A 201 12.08 5.23 11.80
CA TRP A 201 12.08 4.84 10.38
C TRP A 201 12.12 6.03 9.42
N ILE A 202 11.75 7.23 9.88
CA ILE A 202 11.88 8.46 9.08
C ILE A 202 13.32 8.99 9.22
N PRO A 203 14.08 9.08 8.11
CA PRO A 203 15.43 9.62 8.12
C PRO A 203 15.49 11.03 8.68
N GLN A 204 16.60 11.39 9.34
CA GLN A 204 16.73 12.68 10.02
C GLN A 204 16.51 13.87 9.06
N ASP A 205 17.03 13.79 7.84
CA ASP A 205 16.89 14.83 6.81
C ASP A 205 15.46 14.93 6.24
N GLN A 206 14.60 13.96 6.54
CA GLN A 206 13.21 13.91 6.08
C GLN A 206 12.20 14.30 7.15
N GLN A 207 12.61 14.45 8.42
CA GLN A 207 11.70 14.76 9.53
C GLN A 207 10.90 16.04 9.29
N ALA A 208 11.55 17.11 8.81
CA ALA A 208 10.87 18.37 8.52
C ALA A 208 9.87 18.26 7.35
N THR A 209 10.24 17.52 6.30
CA THR A 209 9.35 17.21 5.17
C THR A 209 8.11 16.46 5.65
N PHE A 210 8.31 15.42 6.47
CA PHE A 210 7.22 14.65 7.04
C PHE A 210 6.30 15.50 7.92
N GLN A 211 6.85 16.32 8.82
CA GLN A 211 6.03 17.19 9.67
C GLN A 211 5.24 18.23 8.87
N SER A 212 5.72 18.61 7.69
CA SER A 212 5.04 19.56 6.81
C SER A 212 3.92 18.95 5.98
N GLY A 213 3.91 17.63 5.74
CA GLY A 213 2.98 17.04 4.77
C GLY A 213 2.67 15.55 4.90
N GLY A 214 3.30 14.82 5.82
CA GLY A 214 3.10 13.39 6.01
C GLY A 214 3.71 12.50 4.93
N TYR A 215 4.56 13.06 4.07
CA TYR A 215 5.28 12.36 3.00
C TYR A 215 6.79 12.50 3.17
N PHE A 216 7.55 11.52 2.70
CA PHE A 216 9.01 11.45 2.88
C PHE A 216 9.65 10.42 1.95
N ALA A 217 10.98 10.40 1.87
CA ALA A 217 11.73 9.41 1.10
C ALA A 217 12.77 8.67 1.93
N VAL A 218 12.95 7.37 1.68
CA VAL A 218 13.93 6.53 2.39
C VAL A 218 14.85 5.86 1.38
N ASN A 219 16.16 6.01 1.54
CA ASN A 219 17.12 5.16 0.84
C ASN A 219 17.07 3.77 1.48
N VAL A 220 16.38 2.85 0.82
CA VAL A 220 16.28 1.45 1.26
C VAL A 220 17.48 0.63 0.77
N GLY A 221 18.34 1.24 -0.05
CA GLY A 221 19.55 0.62 -0.53
C GLY A 221 20.46 1.45 -1.41
N PRO A 222 21.63 0.89 -1.79
CA PRO A 222 22.48 1.49 -2.80
C PRO A 222 21.66 1.73 -4.07
N GLN A 223 21.54 2.99 -4.47
CA GLN A 223 20.79 3.43 -5.66
C GLN A 223 19.34 2.95 -5.75
N LEU A 224 18.71 2.68 -4.59
CA LEU A 224 17.29 2.39 -4.51
C LEU A 224 16.65 3.22 -3.38
N ARG A 225 15.62 3.99 -3.75
CA ARG A 225 14.87 4.86 -2.86
C ARG A 225 13.39 4.51 -2.90
N VAL A 226 12.74 4.51 -1.76
CA VAL A 226 11.28 4.45 -1.65
C VAL A 226 10.77 5.85 -1.32
N ILE A 227 9.77 6.32 -2.06
CA ILE A 227 9.02 7.55 -1.78
C ILE A 227 7.67 7.16 -1.20
N SER A 228 7.38 7.59 0.03
CA SER A 228 6.09 7.42 0.69
C SER A 228 5.26 8.70 0.52
N LEU A 229 4.18 8.59 -0.24
CA LEU A 229 3.23 9.66 -0.48
C LEU A 229 2.13 9.66 0.60
N ASN A 230 1.76 10.85 1.06
CA ASN A 230 0.49 11.06 1.75
C ASN A 230 -0.65 11.23 0.73
N THR A 231 -1.26 10.12 0.32
CA THR A 231 -2.29 10.11 -0.72
C THR A 231 -3.62 10.70 -0.27
N MET A 232 -3.78 10.97 1.02
CA MET A 232 -4.96 11.65 1.57
C MET A 232 -5.14 13.05 1.02
N TYR A 233 -4.07 13.73 0.57
CA TYR A 233 -4.21 15.01 -0.11
C TYR A 233 -4.72 14.90 -1.55
N PHE A 234 -4.72 13.69 -2.12
CA PHE A 234 -5.18 13.44 -3.48
C PHE A 234 -6.56 12.77 -3.50
N TYR A 235 -6.91 12.12 -2.39
CA TYR A 235 -8.16 11.38 -2.23
C TYR A 235 -9.39 12.29 -2.39
N SER A 236 -10.34 11.86 -3.23
CA SER A 236 -11.56 12.60 -3.55
C SER A 236 -12.47 12.80 -2.33
N LYS A 237 -12.50 11.82 -1.41
CA LYS A 237 -13.27 11.88 -0.15
C LYS A 237 -12.60 12.71 0.96
N ASN A 238 -11.49 13.38 0.69
CA ASN A 238 -10.94 14.39 1.60
C ASN A 238 -11.46 15.78 1.22
N ASP A 239 -12.51 16.21 1.92
CA ASP A 239 -13.17 17.51 1.69
C ASP A 239 -12.30 18.72 2.04
N ALA A 240 -11.20 18.50 2.76
CA ALA A 240 -10.28 19.55 3.17
C ALA A 240 -9.40 20.07 2.01
N VAL A 241 -9.31 19.32 0.92
CA VAL A 241 -8.38 19.61 -0.19
C VAL A 241 -9.13 19.80 -1.49
N ARG A 242 -8.82 20.87 -2.24
CA ARG A 242 -9.53 21.26 -3.48
C ARG A 242 -8.84 20.82 -4.78
N GLY A 243 -7.87 19.89 -4.69
CA GLY A 243 -7.12 19.36 -5.84
C GLY A 243 -5.70 19.92 -6.00
N CYS A 244 -5.02 19.53 -7.09
CA CYS A 244 -3.58 19.75 -7.28
C CYS A 244 -3.24 20.99 -8.14
N HIS A 245 -4.22 21.60 -8.81
CA HIS A 245 -4.02 22.81 -9.62
C HIS A 245 -4.40 24.11 -8.89
N LYS A 246 -4.84 24.02 -7.63
CA LYS A 246 -5.07 25.19 -6.76
C LYS A 246 -3.94 25.30 -5.72
N PRO A 247 -3.54 26.52 -5.31
CA PRO A 247 -2.54 26.70 -4.26
C PRO A 247 -2.93 25.96 -2.97
N GLY A 248 -2.09 25.02 -2.53
CA GLY A 248 -2.41 24.19 -1.38
C GLY A 248 -1.40 23.07 -1.15
N LEU A 249 -1.70 22.19 -0.19
CA LEU A 249 -0.82 21.06 0.16
C LEU A 249 -0.71 20.03 -0.95
N ALA A 250 -1.82 19.71 -1.62
CA ALA A 250 -1.82 18.78 -2.76
C ALA A 250 -0.90 19.25 -3.89
N GLN A 251 -0.99 20.52 -4.30
CA GLN A 251 -0.10 21.11 -5.29
C GLN A 251 1.37 21.04 -4.84
N LYS A 252 1.67 21.47 -3.61
CA LYS A 252 3.04 21.42 -3.05
C LYS A 252 3.58 19.99 -2.99
N HIS A 253 2.73 19.03 -2.68
CA HIS A 253 3.08 17.62 -2.60
C HIS A 253 3.40 17.05 -3.99
N MET A 254 2.63 17.37 -5.03
CA MET A 254 2.96 17.00 -6.42
C MET A 254 4.26 17.62 -6.90
N GLN A 255 4.49 18.91 -6.60
CA GLN A 255 5.77 19.58 -6.89
C GLN A 255 6.94 18.90 -6.18
N TRP A 256 6.77 18.55 -4.91
CA TRP A 256 7.77 17.81 -4.16
C TRP A 256 8.04 16.43 -4.76
N PHE A 257 7.00 15.70 -5.16
CA PHE A 257 7.13 14.39 -5.80
C PHE A 257 7.96 14.48 -7.10
N GLU A 258 7.61 15.42 -7.99
CA GLU A 258 8.38 15.67 -9.22
C GLU A 258 9.85 16.03 -8.91
N GLN A 259 10.09 16.88 -7.91
CA GLN A 259 11.44 17.24 -7.46
C GLN A 259 12.24 16.03 -6.95
N GLN A 260 11.61 15.10 -6.21
CA GLN A 260 12.28 13.87 -5.76
C GLN A 260 12.70 12.99 -6.94
N LEU A 261 11.89 12.91 -8.00
CA LEU A 261 12.22 12.14 -9.19
C LEU A 261 13.33 12.81 -10.02
N VAL A 262 13.31 14.14 -10.14
CA VAL A 262 14.43 14.91 -10.75
C VAL A 262 15.72 14.66 -9.99
N LYS A 263 15.67 14.73 -8.65
CA LYS A 263 16.82 14.45 -7.78
C LYS A 263 17.32 13.02 -8.00
N ALA A 264 16.43 12.03 -7.95
CA ALA A 264 16.78 10.63 -8.16
C ALA A 264 17.44 10.39 -9.53
N ARG A 265 16.92 11.01 -10.61
CA ARG A 265 17.55 10.96 -11.94
C ARG A 265 18.97 11.51 -11.92
N SER A 266 19.19 12.67 -11.29
CA SER A 266 20.51 13.29 -11.19
C SER A 266 21.51 12.47 -10.36
N GLU A 267 21.00 11.70 -9.40
CA GLU A 267 21.77 10.83 -8.51
C GLU A 267 21.94 9.40 -9.07
N SER A 268 21.40 9.09 -10.26
CA SER A 268 21.30 7.72 -10.81
C SER A 268 20.58 6.73 -9.89
N VAL A 269 19.68 7.20 -9.03
CA VAL A 269 18.91 6.39 -8.08
C VAL A 269 17.61 5.93 -8.71
N LYS A 270 17.24 4.66 -8.51
CA LYS A 270 15.93 4.12 -8.89
C LYS A 270 14.92 4.30 -7.78
N VAL A 271 13.66 4.46 -8.16
CA VAL A 271 12.58 4.82 -7.23
C VAL A 271 11.45 3.80 -7.28
N TYR A 272 11.06 3.35 -6.09
CA TYR A 272 9.75 2.80 -5.82
C TYR A 272 8.90 3.89 -5.17
N VAL A 273 7.65 4.05 -5.62
CA VAL A 273 6.70 4.98 -4.99
C VAL A 273 5.58 4.19 -4.35
N MET A 274 5.16 4.62 -3.18
CA MET A 274 4.09 3.97 -2.41
C MET A 274 3.15 5.00 -1.80
N GLY A 275 1.95 4.56 -1.49
CA GLY A 275 0.93 5.32 -0.76
C GLY A 275 -0.20 4.39 -0.33
N HIS A 276 -1.24 4.92 0.30
CA HIS A 276 -2.37 4.09 0.72
C HIS A 276 -3.41 3.96 -0.41
N VAL A 277 -4.22 5.00 -0.62
CA VAL A 277 -5.19 5.09 -1.72
C VAL A 277 -4.49 5.05 -3.07
N PRO A 278 -4.83 4.14 -3.99
CA PRO A 278 -4.22 4.08 -5.30
C PRO A 278 -4.65 5.26 -6.20
N PRO A 279 -3.76 5.75 -7.08
CA PRO A 279 -4.11 6.74 -8.09
C PRO A 279 -5.10 6.14 -9.10
N SER A 280 -6.33 6.63 -9.10
CA SER A 280 -7.35 6.25 -10.06
C SER A 280 -8.28 7.45 -10.32
N PRO A 281 -8.98 7.51 -11.46
CA PRO A 281 -10.00 8.53 -11.68
C PRO A 281 -11.22 8.40 -10.73
N ARG A 282 -11.38 7.25 -10.05
CA ARG A 282 -12.44 7.00 -9.07
C ARG A 282 -12.07 7.54 -7.68
N ASP A 283 -10.81 7.37 -7.30
CA ASP A 283 -10.35 7.64 -5.94
C ASP A 283 -9.64 8.99 -5.82
N TYR A 284 -8.95 9.45 -6.86
CA TYR A 284 -8.24 10.73 -6.81
C TYR A 284 -9.09 11.86 -7.37
N ARG A 285 -8.91 13.06 -6.80
CA ARG A 285 -9.38 14.28 -7.47
C ARG A 285 -8.77 14.37 -8.86
N ARG A 286 -9.59 14.76 -9.85
CA ARG A 286 -9.23 14.81 -11.27
C ARG A 286 -7.87 15.45 -11.54
N THR A 287 -7.62 16.65 -11.01
CA THR A 287 -6.35 17.39 -11.21
C THR A 287 -5.15 16.68 -10.58
N CYS A 288 -5.33 15.98 -9.46
CA CYS A 288 -4.28 15.19 -8.82
C CYS A 288 -4.00 13.90 -9.59
N PHE A 289 -5.02 13.23 -10.11
CA PHE A 289 -4.82 12.07 -10.97
C PHE A 289 -4.04 12.44 -12.25
N GLN A 290 -4.41 13.57 -12.87
CA GLN A 290 -3.69 14.11 -14.04
C GLN A 290 -2.22 14.43 -13.73
N ASP A 291 -1.93 15.13 -12.63
CA ASP A 291 -0.56 15.45 -12.25
C ASP A 291 0.25 14.19 -11.92
N TYR A 292 -0.32 13.25 -11.15
CA TYR A 292 0.37 12.01 -10.80
C TYR A 292 0.76 11.19 -12.03
N THR A 293 -0.18 11.01 -12.97
CA THR A 293 0.05 10.25 -14.20
C THR A 293 1.02 10.96 -15.13
N ARG A 294 0.89 12.29 -15.31
CA ARG A 294 1.83 13.12 -16.08
C ARG A 294 3.25 13.02 -15.52
N ILE A 295 3.41 13.22 -14.21
CA ILE A 295 4.71 13.14 -13.53
C ILE A 295 5.26 11.73 -13.70
N SER A 296 4.51 10.69 -13.32
CA SER A 296 5.00 9.31 -13.37
C SER A 296 5.44 8.89 -14.78
N ALA A 297 4.66 9.22 -15.80
CA ALA A 297 4.98 8.93 -17.20
C ALA A 297 6.21 9.69 -17.73
N ALA A 298 6.64 10.77 -17.07
CA ALA A 298 7.84 11.53 -17.42
C ALA A 298 9.13 10.95 -16.81
N PHE A 299 9.04 9.95 -15.93
CA PHE A 299 10.18 9.32 -15.24
C PHE A 299 10.27 7.79 -15.34
N PRO A 300 10.01 7.16 -16.51
CA PRO A 300 10.08 5.70 -16.66
C PRO A 300 11.52 5.14 -16.48
N ASP A 301 12.53 5.99 -16.61
CA ASP A 301 13.94 5.63 -16.43
C ASP A 301 14.34 5.53 -14.94
N VAL A 302 13.58 6.20 -14.07
CA VAL A 302 13.79 6.32 -12.62
C VAL A 302 12.82 5.43 -11.85
N LEU A 303 11.52 5.54 -12.15
CA LEU A 303 10.48 4.78 -11.49
C LEU A 303 10.55 3.31 -11.89
N ARG A 304 10.38 2.43 -10.90
CA ARG A 304 10.44 0.97 -11.08
C ARG A 304 9.24 0.23 -10.51
N GLY A 305 8.35 0.92 -9.81
CA GLY A 305 7.16 0.31 -9.22
C GLY A 305 6.35 1.30 -8.40
N HIS A 306 5.05 1.05 -8.33
CA HIS A 306 4.03 1.85 -7.66
C HIS A 306 3.21 0.90 -6.77
N PHE A 307 3.20 1.10 -5.45
CA PHE A 307 2.67 0.13 -4.47
C PHE A 307 1.61 0.76 -3.55
N PHE A 308 0.39 0.24 -3.61
CA PHE A 308 -0.78 0.80 -2.91
C PHE A 308 -1.64 -0.29 -2.25
N GLY A 309 -2.52 0.11 -1.34
CA GLY A 309 -3.45 -0.77 -0.62
C GLY A 309 -4.89 -0.29 -0.81
N HIS A 310 -5.62 -0.08 0.28
CA HIS A 310 -6.96 0.53 0.36
C HIS A 310 -8.11 -0.31 -0.21
N LEU A 311 -7.97 -0.81 -1.44
CA LEU A 311 -9.04 -1.53 -2.13
C LEU A 311 -9.17 -2.99 -1.68
N ASN A 312 -8.22 -3.50 -0.89
CA ASN A 312 -8.19 -4.85 -0.33
C ASN A 312 -8.20 -6.01 -1.35
N MET A 313 -8.16 -5.73 -2.66
CA MET A 313 -8.17 -6.69 -3.76
C MET A 313 -6.81 -6.82 -4.44
N ASP A 314 -6.45 -8.02 -4.90
CA ASP A 314 -5.21 -8.28 -5.64
C ASP A 314 -5.34 -7.92 -7.13
N HIS A 315 -4.88 -6.74 -7.52
CA HIS A 315 -4.92 -6.33 -8.92
C HIS A 315 -3.89 -5.24 -9.24
N PHE A 316 -3.90 -4.76 -10.47
CA PHE A 316 -3.13 -3.61 -10.89
C PHE A 316 -4.01 -2.64 -11.66
N LEU A 317 -3.61 -1.37 -11.69
CA LEU A 317 -4.18 -0.35 -12.56
C LEU A 317 -3.12 0.03 -13.59
N MET A 318 -3.57 0.42 -14.79
CA MET A 318 -2.68 0.84 -15.85
C MET A 318 -3.23 2.06 -16.56
N TYR A 319 -2.39 3.09 -16.68
CA TYR A 319 -2.76 4.34 -17.31
C TYR A 319 -1.73 4.76 -18.34
N ASP A 320 -2.20 5.41 -19.40
CA ASP A 320 -1.36 5.97 -20.45
C ASP A 320 -1.12 7.46 -20.20
N GLY A 321 0.13 7.83 -19.93
CA GLY A 321 0.53 9.22 -19.75
C GLY A 321 0.33 10.10 -20.99
N ARG A 322 0.16 9.53 -22.19
CA ARG A 322 -0.19 10.30 -23.41
C ARG A 322 -1.57 10.93 -23.28
N GLU A 323 -2.54 10.23 -22.69
CA GLU A 323 -3.89 10.76 -22.50
C GLU A 323 -3.89 11.95 -21.54
N ALA A 324 -3.09 11.86 -20.47
CA ALA A 324 -2.90 12.98 -19.55
C ALA A 324 -2.27 14.20 -20.25
N GLN A 325 -1.31 13.98 -21.15
CA GLN A 325 -0.70 15.05 -21.95
C GLN A 325 -1.66 15.64 -22.99
N LEU A 326 -2.47 14.82 -23.66
CA LEU A 326 -3.45 15.28 -24.65
C LEU A 326 -4.58 16.10 -23.97
N ARG A 327 -5.04 15.67 -22.79
CA ARG A 327 -6.03 16.43 -21.99
C ARG A 327 -5.46 17.75 -21.48
N ALA A 328 -4.17 17.79 -21.11
CA ALA A 328 -3.48 19.01 -20.70
C ALA A 328 -3.19 19.99 -21.85
N LEU A 329 -3.14 19.51 -23.10
CA LEU A 329 -2.94 20.34 -24.30
C LEU A 329 -4.27 20.77 -24.96
N GLY A 330 -5.36 20.02 -24.73
CA GLY A 330 -6.70 20.36 -25.21
C GLY A 330 -7.47 21.35 -24.32
N SER A 331 -6.96 21.62 -23.11
CA SER A 331 -7.45 22.66 -22.21
C SER A 331 -6.78 24.00 -22.55
N ASN A 332 -7.24 24.64 -23.63
CA ASN A 332 -6.93 26.05 -23.87
C ASN A 332 -7.73 26.91 -22.87
N ASP A 333 -7.04 27.49 -21.89
CA ASP A 333 -7.13 28.89 -21.39
C ASP A 333 -8.47 29.68 -21.35
N ASP A 334 -9.67 29.08 -21.34
CA ASP A 334 -10.94 29.86 -21.27
C ASP A 334 -11.95 29.47 -20.15
N ASP A 335 -11.66 28.52 -19.25
CA ASP A 335 -12.54 28.20 -18.10
C ASP A 335 -11.89 28.53 -16.75
N ASP A 336 -11.50 29.80 -16.57
CA ASP A 336 -11.50 30.44 -15.25
C ASP A 336 -12.92 30.99 -15.03
N ASP A 337 -13.76 30.25 -14.31
CA ASP A 337 -14.69 30.74 -13.26
C ASP A 337 -15.75 29.68 -12.94
N ASP A 338 -15.85 29.32 -11.66
CA ASP A 338 -17.12 29.02 -10.97
C ASP A 338 -18.02 27.81 -11.32
N ASP A 339 -17.46 26.63 -11.61
CA ASP A 339 -18.19 25.35 -11.47
C ASP A 339 -17.30 24.41 -10.62
N ASP A 340 -17.49 24.12 -9.32
CA ASP A 340 -18.67 23.57 -8.63
C ASP A 340 -19.52 22.57 -9.45
N ASP A 341 -18.93 22.01 -10.51
CA ASP A 341 -19.48 20.85 -11.22
C ASP A 341 -18.79 19.58 -10.72
N ASP A 342 -19.45 19.02 -9.72
CA ASP A 342 -19.56 17.58 -9.46
C ASP A 342 -20.18 16.79 -10.66
N ASP A 343 -20.18 17.33 -11.89
CA ASP A 343 -20.94 16.79 -13.03
C ASP A 343 -20.15 15.89 -14.01
N ASP A 344 -18.94 15.44 -13.64
CA ASP A 344 -18.36 14.20 -14.22
C ASP A 344 -18.59 12.97 -13.29
N ALA A 345 -19.38 13.16 -12.23
CA ALA A 345 -19.95 12.10 -11.42
C ALA A 345 -21.45 11.92 -11.69
N GLU A 346 -21.91 12.02 -12.94
CA GLU A 346 -23.23 11.51 -13.36
C GLU A 346 -23.24 9.96 -13.34
N ASN A 347 -23.06 9.40 -12.14
CA ASN A 347 -23.58 8.14 -11.61
C ASN A 347 -23.26 7.95 -10.12
N SER A 348 -22.80 8.98 -9.38
CA SER A 348 -22.56 8.86 -7.94
C SER A 348 -23.85 9.06 -7.12
N GLU A 349 -24.80 8.14 -7.29
CA GLU A 349 -25.62 7.71 -6.14
C GLU A 349 -24.79 6.68 -5.30
N GLU A 350 -23.52 6.98 -5.01
CA GLU A 350 -22.56 6.07 -4.34
C GLU A 350 -22.11 6.61 -2.96
N ASP A 351 -23.04 7.19 -2.19
CA ASP A 351 -22.81 7.65 -0.81
C ASP A 351 -22.71 6.50 0.23
N ASP A 352 -22.60 5.25 -0.20
CA ASP A 352 -22.64 4.05 0.67
C ASP A 352 -21.37 3.16 0.60
N ASP A 353 -20.31 3.55 -0.11
CA ASP A 353 -19.08 2.74 -0.25
C ASP A 353 -18.45 2.28 1.08
N ASP A 354 -18.50 3.12 2.12
CA ASP A 354 -17.89 2.79 3.41
C ASP A 354 -18.72 1.77 4.21
N ARG A 355 -19.99 1.57 3.87
CA ARG A 355 -20.87 0.55 4.48
C ARG A 355 -21.00 -0.72 3.64
N GLU A 356 -20.57 -0.69 2.38
CA GLU A 356 -20.78 -1.76 1.40
C GLU A 356 -19.50 -2.56 1.07
N MET A 357 -18.58 -2.73 2.02
CA MET A 357 -17.50 -3.75 1.90
C MET A 357 -18.01 -5.21 1.95
N CYS A 358 -19.32 -5.44 1.78
CA CYS A 358 -19.84 -6.76 1.46
C CYS A 358 -19.48 -7.11 0.01
N ILE A 359 -18.69 -8.18 -0.15
CA ILE A 359 -18.17 -8.77 -1.40
C ILE A 359 -19.16 -8.74 -2.60
N ASN A 360 -20.48 -8.74 -2.43
CA ASN A 360 -21.38 -9.17 -3.51
C ASN A 360 -22.07 -8.13 -4.38
N ARG A 361 -21.97 -6.80 -4.16
CA ARG A 361 -22.83 -5.84 -4.91
C ARG A 361 -22.16 -4.99 -5.99
N ASN A 362 -20.85 -4.73 -5.91
CA ASN A 362 -20.15 -3.89 -6.90
C ASN A 362 -18.94 -4.57 -7.58
N ILE A 363 -18.68 -5.85 -7.29
CA ILE A 363 -17.54 -6.57 -7.88
C ILE A 363 -17.63 -6.63 -9.40
N ASP A 364 -18.79 -7.02 -9.95
CA ASP A 364 -18.92 -7.21 -11.41
C ASP A 364 -18.66 -5.91 -12.17
N LYS A 365 -19.22 -4.79 -11.70
CA LYS A 365 -18.96 -3.47 -12.29
C LYS A 365 -17.49 -3.06 -12.18
N TYR A 366 -16.84 -3.33 -11.04
CA TYR A 366 -15.42 -3.04 -10.86
C TYR A 366 -14.54 -3.88 -11.80
N VAL A 367 -14.87 -5.17 -11.95
CA VAL A 367 -14.18 -6.11 -12.84
C VAL A 367 -14.38 -5.73 -14.31
N ASP A 368 -15.59 -5.33 -14.70
CA ASP A 368 -15.88 -4.81 -16.03
C ASP A 368 -15.09 -3.53 -16.32
N TRP A 369 -15.05 -2.60 -15.37
CA TRP A 369 -14.25 -1.38 -15.48
C TRP A 369 -12.75 -1.66 -15.64
N LEU A 370 -12.20 -2.63 -14.90
CA LEU A 370 -10.80 -3.06 -15.08
C LEU A 370 -10.58 -3.61 -16.50
N LYS A 371 -11.51 -4.44 -16.99
CA LYS A 371 -11.43 -5.03 -18.33
C LYS A 371 -11.46 -3.96 -19.41
N ASP A 372 -12.32 -2.96 -19.26
CA ASP A 372 -12.43 -1.83 -20.16
C ASP A 372 -11.16 -0.98 -20.14
N MET A 373 -10.62 -0.68 -18.95
CA MET A 373 -9.34 0.02 -18.79
C MET A 373 -8.20 -0.72 -19.49
N TYR A 374 -8.06 -2.03 -19.34
CA TYR A 374 -7.03 -2.81 -20.04
C TYR A 374 -7.24 -2.81 -21.55
N SER A 375 -8.49 -2.85 -22.01
CA SER A 375 -8.84 -2.84 -23.42
C SER A 375 -8.54 -1.50 -24.08
N SER A 376 -8.74 -0.38 -23.37
CA SER A 376 -8.62 0.97 -23.93
C SER A 376 -7.18 1.46 -24.15
N ILE A 377 -6.19 0.83 -23.52
CA ILE A 377 -4.79 1.32 -23.60
C ILE A 377 -4.20 1.06 -24.98
N ASP A 378 -3.79 2.13 -25.67
CA ASP A 378 -3.19 2.02 -27.00
C ASP A 378 -1.83 1.32 -26.99
N PRO A 379 -1.47 0.57 -28.05
CA PRO A 379 -0.16 -0.04 -28.15
C PRO A 379 0.96 1.00 -28.05
N PRO A 380 2.12 0.60 -27.48
CA PRO A 380 3.33 1.39 -27.54
C PRO A 380 3.67 1.74 -29.00
N PRO A 381 4.15 2.96 -29.31
CA PRO A 381 4.61 3.29 -30.66
C PRO A 381 5.72 2.33 -31.11
N LYS A 382 5.56 1.65 -32.25
CA LYS A 382 6.60 0.78 -32.84
C LYS A 382 7.32 1.51 -33.99
N GLY A 383 8.63 1.74 -33.90
CA GLY A 383 9.44 2.21 -35.05
C GLY A 383 10.92 2.50 -34.80
N GLU A 384 11.75 2.40 -35.85
CA GLU A 384 13.21 2.70 -35.86
C GLU A 384 13.56 4.19 -35.65
N ARG A 385 12.55 5.07 -35.54
CA ARG A 385 12.71 6.53 -35.37
C ARG A 385 12.32 7.05 -33.99
N THR A 386 11.81 6.21 -33.10
CA THR A 386 11.65 6.60 -31.70
C THR A 386 13.03 6.64 -31.04
N PRO A 387 13.47 7.78 -30.48
CA PRO A 387 14.70 7.83 -29.70
C PRO A 387 14.64 6.76 -28.61
N PRO A 388 15.74 6.04 -28.31
CA PRO A 388 15.77 5.02 -27.25
C PRO A 388 15.39 5.52 -25.85
N THR A 389 15.20 6.84 -25.68
CA THR A 389 14.74 7.51 -24.47
C THR A 389 13.22 7.65 -24.35
N PHE A 390 12.44 7.30 -25.38
CA PHE A 390 10.97 7.19 -25.26
C PHE A 390 10.62 5.79 -24.76
N GLN A 391 10.83 5.57 -23.46
CA GLN A 391 10.19 4.47 -22.75
C GLN A 391 8.67 4.69 -22.76
N THR A 392 7.94 3.59 -22.73
CA THR A 392 6.47 3.55 -22.69
C THR A 392 5.95 4.47 -21.59
N PRO A 393 5.06 5.45 -21.90
CA PRO A 393 4.51 6.38 -20.90
C PRO A 393 3.46 5.70 -20.00
N LEU A 394 3.53 4.39 -19.87
CA LEU A 394 2.59 3.58 -19.12
C LEU A 394 2.93 3.64 -17.63
N VAL A 395 1.92 3.95 -16.82
CA VAL A 395 2.01 3.98 -15.37
C VAL A 395 1.26 2.75 -14.86
N VAL A 396 2.01 1.78 -14.33
CA VAL A 396 1.44 0.56 -13.75
C VAL A 396 1.47 0.67 -12.24
N VAL A 397 0.29 0.54 -11.63
CA VAL A 397 0.02 0.74 -10.21
C VAL A 397 -0.38 -0.60 -9.62
N GLN A 398 0.37 -1.11 -8.66
CA GLN A 398 0.06 -2.39 -8.03
C GLN A 398 -0.73 -2.16 -6.76
N VAL A 399 -1.87 -2.84 -6.64
CA VAL A 399 -2.74 -2.82 -5.47
C VAL A 399 -2.60 -4.16 -4.76
N SER A 400 -2.23 -4.13 -3.48
CA SER A 400 -2.06 -5.33 -2.67
C SER A 400 -3.36 -5.66 -1.95
N PRO A 401 -3.73 -6.95 -1.83
CA PRO A 401 -4.73 -7.38 -0.89
C PRO A 401 -4.23 -7.20 0.56
N SER A 402 -5.14 -7.34 1.51
CA SER A 402 -4.97 -6.90 2.89
C SER A 402 -4.78 -8.04 3.90
N VAL A 403 -4.34 -7.68 5.11
CA VAL A 403 -4.45 -8.54 6.29
C VAL A 403 -5.88 -8.55 6.82
N LEU A 404 -6.61 -7.43 6.68
CA LEU A 404 -8.05 -7.33 6.95
C LEU A 404 -8.81 -8.47 6.26
N PRO A 405 -9.62 -9.26 6.99
CA PRO A 405 -10.30 -10.44 6.45
C PRO A 405 -11.55 -10.08 5.62
N VAL A 406 -11.46 -9.08 4.74
CA VAL A 406 -12.44 -8.91 3.66
C VAL A 406 -12.35 -10.07 2.69
N TYR A 407 -11.12 -10.49 2.40
CA TYR A 407 -10.82 -11.78 1.80
C TYR A 407 -10.02 -12.63 2.78
N MET A 408 -9.34 -13.68 2.31
CA MET A 408 -8.40 -14.36 3.20
C MET A 408 -7.23 -13.41 3.54
N PRO A 409 -6.81 -13.32 4.81
CA PRO A 409 -5.67 -12.50 5.22
C PRO A 409 -4.43 -12.81 4.38
N SER A 410 -3.77 -11.77 3.90
CA SER A 410 -2.79 -11.90 2.82
C SER A 410 -1.60 -10.96 2.97
N VAL A 411 -0.46 -11.36 2.41
CA VAL A 411 0.78 -10.57 2.38
C VAL A 411 1.54 -10.85 1.09
N ARG A 412 2.31 -9.87 0.60
CA ARG A 412 3.02 -9.99 -0.67
C ARG A 412 4.53 -9.82 -0.51
N ILE A 413 5.28 -10.73 -1.13
CA ILE A 413 6.75 -10.67 -1.17
C ILE A 413 7.21 -10.44 -2.59
N TYR A 414 7.79 -9.27 -2.84
CA TYR A 414 8.34 -8.89 -4.13
C TYR A 414 9.77 -9.38 -4.29
N GLN A 415 10.13 -9.71 -5.53
CA GLN A 415 11.51 -9.94 -5.95
C GLN A 415 11.97 -8.83 -6.88
N TYR A 416 13.19 -8.33 -6.70
CA TYR A 416 13.79 -7.30 -7.54
C TYR A 416 15.25 -7.59 -7.88
N GLU A 417 15.69 -7.02 -9.01
CA GLU A 417 17.03 -7.17 -9.54
C GLU A 417 18.07 -6.38 -8.73
N ILE A 418 19.16 -7.04 -8.35
CA ILE A 418 20.32 -6.43 -7.69
C ILE A 418 21.51 -6.51 -8.64
N ASN A 419 21.54 -5.61 -9.61
CA ASN A 419 22.73 -5.41 -10.42
C ASN A 419 23.81 -4.69 -9.59
N GLN A 420 24.90 -5.39 -9.25
CA GLN A 420 25.94 -4.89 -8.33
C GLN A 420 26.76 -3.74 -8.93
N ASP A 421 26.99 -3.73 -10.24
CA ASP A 421 27.76 -2.68 -10.91
C ASP A 421 26.99 -1.37 -10.89
N GLU A 422 25.71 -1.42 -11.25
CA GLU A 422 24.80 -0.28 -11.11
C GLU A 422 24.67 0.11 -9.64
N ALA A 423 24.40 -0.81 -8.72
CA ALA A 423 24.28 -0.52 -7.28
C ALA A 423 25.52 0.17 -6.67
N SER A 424 26.72 -0.10 -7.20
CA SER A 424 27.99 0.50 -6.76
C SER A 424 28.25 1.91 -7.32
N GLY A 425 27.50 2.34 -8.33
CA GLY A 425 27.57 3.69 -8.91
C GLY A 425 28.72 3.85 -9.92
N ASN A 426 29.39 2.76 -10.27
CA ASN A 426 30.40 2.74 -11.30
C ASN A 426 29.72 2.77 -12.67
N GLN A 427 29.90 3.85 -13.43
CA GLN A 427 29.53 3.86 -14.84
C GLN A 427 30.38 2.83 -15.59
N VAL A 428 29.76 1.74 -16.03
CA VAL A 428 30.41 0.75 -16.88
C VAL A 428 30.67 1.39 -18.26
N LYS A 429 31.91 1.79 -18.53
CA LYS A 429 32.42 1.88 -19.90
C LYS A 429 32.48 0.45 -20.43
N GLY A 430 31.50 0.07 -21.25
CA GLY A 430 31.36 -1.29 -21.77
C GLY A 430 32.66 -1.87 -22.31
N SER A 431 33.20 -2.88 -21.62
CA SER A 431 34.11 -3.85 -22.21
C SER A 431 33.30 -5.07 -22.62
N ARG A 432 33.47 -5.45 -23.88
CA ARG A 432 32.67 -6.44 -24.62
C ARG A 432 32.98 -7.90 -24.22
N GLU A 433 33.49 -8.13 -23.01
CA GLU A 433 34.10 -9.43 -22.60
C GLU A 433 33.41 -10.13 -21.41
N GLN A 434 32.28 -9.61 -20.92
CA GLN A 434 31.58 -10.18 -19.75
C GLN A 434 30.31 -10.97 -20.11
N SER A 435 30.22 -11.52 -21.33
CA SER A 435 29.00 -12.17 -21.84
C SER A 435 28.96 -13.70 -21.69
N THR A 436 29.80 -14.32 -20.85
CA THR A 436 29.85 -15.80 -20.72
C THR A 436 29.50 -16.34 -19.33
N LEU A 437 28.88 -15.54 -18.45
CA LEU A 437 28.60 -15.95 -17.06
C LEU A 437 27.12 -16.06 -16.68
N TYR A 438 26.18 -15.75 -17.57
CA TYR A 438 24.74 -15.79 -17.25
C TYR A 438 24.01 -16.77 -18.17
N GLU A 439 23.58 -17.91 -17.63
CA GLU A 439 22.77 -18.92 -18.34
C GLU A 439 21.42 -18.36 -18.85
N ASN A 440 20.97 -17.19 -18.34
CA ASN A 440 19.64 -16.61 -18.60
C ASN A 440 19.65 -15.23 -19.29
N GLY A 441 20.75 -14.86 -19.98
CA GLY A 441 20.86 -13.56 -20.66
C GLY A 441 21.42 -12.44 -19.77
N PRO A 442 21.54 -11.19 -20.29
CA PRO A 442 22.11 -10.08 -19.53
C PRO A 442 21.23 -9.69 -18.33
N PRO A 443 21.82 -9.28 -17.18
CA PRO A 443 21.05 -8.85 -16.01
C PRO A 443 20.18 -7.62 -16.32
N LYS A 444 19.00 -7.56 -15.72
CA LYS A 444 18.10 -6.40 -15.87
C LYS A 444 18.68 -5.16 -15.17
N PRO A 445 18.20 -3.95 -15.48
CA PRO A 445 18.58 -2.76 -14.72
C PRO A 445 18.29 -2.92 -13.22
N HIS A 446 19.12 -2.34 -12.36
CA HIS A 446 18.96 -2.37 -10.91
C HIS A 446 17.55 -1.90 -10.51
N GLY A 447 16.97 -2.54 -9.50
CA GLY A 447 15.63 -2.20 -9.02
C GLY A 447 14.49 -2.61 -9.96
N THR A 448 14.75 -3.35 -11.04
CA THR A 448 13.67 -3.93 -11.86
C THR A 448 12.95 -5.01 -11.07
N LEU A 449 11.63 -4.92 -10.96
CA LEU A 449 10.82 -5.96 -10.34
C LEU A 449 10.79 -7.21 -11.22
N LEU A 450 11.12 -8.37 -10.64
CA LEU A 450 11.21 -9.66 -11.34
C LEU A 450 9.94 -10.49 -11.19
N GLY A 451 9.12 -10.19 -10.18
CA GLY A 451 7.91 -10.93 -9.85
C GLY A 451 7.52 -10.70 -8.39
N TYR A 452 6.40 -11.28 -7.98
CA TYR A 452 6.07 -11.40 -6.56
C TYR A 452 5.44 -12.76 -6.25
N LYS A 453 5.47 -13.09 -4.96
CA LYS A 453 4.75 -14.21 -4.36
C LYS A 453 3.63 -13.66 -3.49
N GLN A 454 2.40 -14.06 -3.80
CA GLN A 454 1.23 -13.76 -3.01
C GLN A 454 1.03 -14.87 -1.98
N TYR A 455 0.93 -14.51 -0.71
CA TYR A 455 0.67 -15.44 0.38
C TYR A 455 -0.69 -15.14 0.99
N PHE A 456 -1.39 -16.19 1.42
CA PHE A 456 -2.62 -16.06 2.18
C PHE A 456 -2.68 -17.06 3.32
N SER A 457 -3.55 -16.81 4.30
CA SER A 457 -3.84 -17.77 5.35
C SER A 457 -5.33 -18.11 5.40
N ASN A 458 -5.64 -19.41 5.38
CA ASN A 458 -7.02 -19.88 5.54
C ASN A 458 -7.40 -19.91 7.03
N ILE A 459 -7.80 -18.75 7.55
CA ILE A 459 -8.18 -18.62 8.97
C ILE A 459 -9.44 -19.43 9.32
N THR A 460 -10.31 -19.69 8.34
CA THR A 460 -11.49 -20.56 8.51
C THR A 460 -11.10 -22.01 8.79
N GLU A 461 -10.09 -22.53 8.07
CA GLU A 461 -9.56 -23.87 8.33
C GLU A 461 -8.77 -23.89 9.65
N TRP A 462 -8.01 -22.84 9.95
CA TRP A 462 -7.28 -22.72 11.21
C TRP A 462 -8.21 -22.78 12.42
N ASP A 463 -9.34 -22.07 12.38
CA ASP A 463 -10.35 -22.05 13.45
C ASP A 463 -10.99 -23.43 13.72
N GLN A 464 -11.01 -24.32 12.74
CA GLN A 464 -11.58 -25.67 12.87
C GLN A 464 -10.61 -26.67 13.50
N ARG A 465 -9.34 -26.30 13.71
CA ARG A 465 -8.32 -27.20 14.27
C ARG A 465 -8.60 -27.48 15.74
N ALA A 466 -8.30 -28.71 16.16
CA ALA A 466 -8.44 -29.13 17.56
C ALA A 466 -7.45 -28.41 18.50
N ASP A 467 -6.33 -27.92 17.96
CA ASP A 467 -5.31 -27.17 18.69
C ASP A 467 -5.26 -25.73 18.20
N SER A 468 -6.03 -24.86 18.86
CA SER A 468 -6.04 -23.41 18.60
C SER A 468 -4.78 -22.69 19.12
N SER A 469 -3.79 -23.42 19.67
CA SER A 469 -2.50 -22.84 20.08
C SER A 469 -1.43 -22.92 18.98
N ALA A 470 -1.69 -23.67 17.90
CA ALA A 470 -0.79 -23.76 16.77
C ALA A 470 -0.64 -22.37 16.09
N PRO A 471 0.58 -21.95 15.73
CA PRO A 471 0.77 -20.66 15.06
C PRO A 471 0.04 -20.62 13.72
N LEU A 472 -0.42 -19.43 13.34
CA LEU A 472 -0.96 -19.15 12.03
C LEU A 472 0.14 -19.32 10.99
N GLU A 473 -0.15 -20.07 9.94
CA GLU A 473 0.76 -20.29 8.82
C GLU A 473 0.13 -19.69 7.56
N TYR A 474 0.97 -19.03 6.75
CA TYR A 474 0.58 -18.57 5.42
C TYR A 474 1.12 -19.53 4.37
N GLN A 475 0.31 -19.79 3.36
CA GLN A 475 0.65 -20.62 2.21
C GLN A 475 0.80 -19.74 0.96
N LEU A 476 1.65 -20.19 0.05
CA LEU A 476 1.78 -19.55 -1.26
C LEU A 476 0.45 -19.73 -2.00
N GLU A 477 -0.17 -18.62 -2.38
CA GLU A 477 -1.33 -18.62 -3.28
C GLU A 477 -0.85 -18.85 -4.70
N TYR A 478 0.03 -17.95 -5.17
CA TYR A 478 0.64 -18.03 -6.48
C TYR A 478 1.92 -17.17 -6.54
N ASP A 479 2.72 -17.39 -7.58
CA ASP A 479 3.71 -16.43 -8.04
C ASP A 479 3.42 -15.99 -9.47
N THR A 480 3.80 -14.77 -9.81
CA THR A 480 3.44 -14.13 -11.09
C THR A 480 3.99 -14.87 -12.32
N ARG A 481 5.12 -15.58 -12.18
CA ARG A 481 5.74 -16.28 -13.30
C ARG A 481 5.00 -17.57 -13.62
N GLU A 482 4.71 -18.37 -12.60
CA GLU A 482 3.96 -19.61 -12.77
C GLU A 482 2.49 -19.35 -13.14
N ALA A 483 1.85 -18.34 -12.53
CA ALA A 483 0.44 -18.04 -12.77
C ALA A 483 0.18 -17.36 -14.12
N TYR A 484 1.07 -16.44 -14.53
CA TYR A 484 0.80 -15.54 -15.66
C TYR A 484 1.90 -15.53 -16.73
N GLY A 485 3.00 -16.26 -16.54
CA GLY A 485 4.13 -16.24 -17.49
C GLY A 485 4.94 -14.95 -17.47
N LEU A 486 4.79 -14.11 -16.44
CA LEU A 486 5.51 -12.84 -16.31
C LEU A 486 6.96 -13.07 -15.86
N GLU A 487 7.90 -12.84 -16.77
CA GLU A 487 9.35 -12.92 -16.47
C GLU A 487 9.87 -11.74 -15.64
N ASP A 488 9.18 -10.61 -15.72
CA ASP A 488 9.36 -9.41 -14.91
C ASP A 488 8.04 -8.64 -14.79
N LEU A 489 8.06 -7.59 -13.96
CA LEU A 489 6.93 -6.71 -13.72
C LEU A 489 7.17 -5.31 -14.29
N THR A 490 7.82 -5.23 -15.45
CA THR A 490 7.97 -3.96 -16.19
C THR A 490 6.65 -3.52 -16.81
N ALA A 491 6.54 -2.24 -17.14
CA ALA A 491 5.32 -1.70 -17.76
C ALA A 491 4.96 -2.41 -19.08
N ASP A 492 5.97 -2.80 -19.87
CA ASP A 492 5.77 -3.53 -21.13
C ASP A 492 5.25 -4.95 -20.88
N SER A 493 5.77 -5.66 -19.88
CA SER A 493 5.29 -7.00 -19.51
C SER A 493 3.85 -6.96 -18.99
N TYR A 494 3.52 -5.99 -18.14
CA TYR A 494 2.14 -5.78 -17.70
C TYR A 494 1.21 -5.38 -18.85
N PHE A 495 1.67 -4.54 -19.78
CA PHE A 495 0.89 -4.17 -20.96
C PHE A 495 0.55 -5.40 -21.79
N GLN A 496 1.55 -6.23 -22.10
CA GLN A 496 1.32 -7.47 -22.85
C GLN A 496 0.36 -8.40 -22.10
N PHE A 497 0.55 -8.57 -20.79
CA PHE A 497 -0.36 -9.36 -19.96
C PHE A 497 -1.80 -8.83 -19.97
N ALA A 498 -1.99 -7.51 -19.85
CA ALA A 498 -3.30 -6.88 -19.94
C ALA A 498 -3.97 -7.16 -21.31
N LYS A 499 -3.20 -7.08 -22.40
CA LYS A 499 -3.70 -7.38 -23.75
C LYS A 499 -4.01 -8.86 -23.96
N ASP A 500 -3.16 -9.76 -23.47
CA ASP A 500 -3.40 -11.20 -23.54
C ASP A 500 -4.68 -11.60 -22.79
N MET A 501 -4.99 -10.94 -21.67
CA MET A 501 -6.24 -11.12 -20.93
C MET A 501 -7.47 -10.66 -21.72
N VAL A 502 -7.44 -9.47 -22.34
CA VAL A 502 -8.64 -8.86 -22.93
C VAL A 502 -8.82 -9.10 -24.43
N GLU A 503 -7.75 -9.10 -25.23
CA GLU A 503 -7.83 -9.35 -26.68
C GLU A 503 -7.91 -10.85 -26.99
N GLY A 504 -7.24 -11.69 -26.18
CA GLY A 504 -7.35 -13.14 -26.24
C GLY A 504 -8.72 -13.68 -25.82
N SER A 505 -9.62 -12.84 -25.29
CA SER A 505 -10.96 -13.25 -24.83
C SER A 505 -11.99 -13.42 -25.97
N GLY A 506 -11.69 -12.90 -27.18
CA GLY A 506 -12.48 -13.13 -28.39
C GLY A 506 -12.18 -14.50 -29.01
N ASP A 507 -13.07 -15.48 -28.80
CA ASP A 507 -13.06 -16.86 -29.33
C ASP A 507 -11.81 -17.73 -29.06
N SER A 508 -10.75 -17.21 -28.43
CA SER A 508 -9.58 -17.98 -28.05
C SER A 508 -9.72 -18.53 -26.62
N VAL A 509 -9.53 -19.84 -26.46
CA VAL A 509 -9.65 -20.53 -25.15
C VAL A 509 -8.62 -20.01 -24.13
N GLY A 510 -7.48 -19.49 -24.59
CA GLY A 510 -6.36 -19.05 -23.74
C GLY A 510 -6.61 -17.75 -22.96
N GLY A 511 -7.11 -16.69 -23.62
CA GLY A 511 -7.32 -15.39 -22.97
C GLY A 511 -8.45 -15.42 -21.93
N ASN A 512 -9.54 -16.13 -22.21
CA ASN A 512 -10.63 -16.32 -21.25
C ASN A 512 -10.18 -17.05 -19.98
N GLN A 513 -9.29 -18.04 -20.12
CA GLN A 513 -8.72 -18.75 -18.98
C GLN A 513 -7.78 -17.84 -18.18
N LEU A 514 -6.95 -17.03 -18.84
CA LEU A 514 -6.02 -16.11 -18.17
C LEU A 514 -6.76 -15.04 -17.37
N TRP A 515 -7.79 -14.42 -17.95
CA TRP A 515 -8.67 -13.48 -17.24
C TRP A 515 -9.34 -14.14 -16.03
N SER A 516 -9.91 -15.35 -16.22
CA SER A 516 -10.56 -16.07 -15.12
C SER A 516 -9.58 -16.37 -13.97
N ASN A 517 -8.34 -16.77 -14.29
CA ASN A 517 -7.31 -16.99 -13.29
C ASN A 517 -6.95 -15.69 -12.54
N PHE A 518 -6.78 -14.59 -13.27
CA PHE A 518 -6.52 -13.27 -12.68
C PHE A 518 -7.63 -12.84 -11.73
N ILE A 519 -8.89 -12.97 -12.14
CA ILE A 519 -10.05 -12.63 -11.30
C ILE A 519 -10.17 -13.55 -10.07
N ASN A 520 -9.88 -14.85 -10.20
CA ASN A 520 -9.88 -15.74 -9.03
C ASN A 520 -8.83 -15.33 -7.99
N ASN A 521 -7.64 -14.93 -8.43
CA ASN A 521 -6.57 -14.46 -7.54
C ASN A 521 -6.90 -13.09 -6.94
N MET A 522 -7.65 -12.23 -7.65
CA MET A 522 -8.05 -10.90 -7.18
C MET A 522 -8.79 -10.93 -5.83
N PHE A 523 -9.51 -12.01 -5.55
CA PHE A 523 -10.36 -12.17 -4.36
C PHE A 523 -9.81 -13.19 -3.34
N VAL A 524 -8.53 -13.55 -3.45
CA VAL A 524 -7.78 -14.31 -2.44
C VAL A 524 -8.55 -15.50 -1.87
N GLN A 525 -8.89 -16.47 -2.72
CA GLN A 525 -9.55 -17.74 -2.37
C GLN A 525 -10.94 -17.63 -1.70
N THR A 526 -11.65 -16.50 -1.79
CA THR A 526 -12.98 -16.35 -1.17
C THR A 526 -14.15 -16.52 -2.13
N LEU A 527 -13.96 -16.30 -3.43
CA LEU A 527 -14.98 -16.63 -4.42
C LEU A 527 -14.90 -18.13 -4.72
N ASN A 528 -15.94 -18.87 -4.34
CA ASN A 528 -16.13 -20.24 -4.86
C ASN A 528 -16.18 -20.17 -6.39
N SER A 529 -15.38 -21.04 -7.03
CA SER A 529 -15.24 -21.22 -8.49
C SER A 529 -16.53 -21.49 -9.27
N SER A 530 -17.69 -21.50 -8.62
CA SER A 530 -19.02 -21.71 -9.21
C SER A 530 -19.75 -20.44 -9.63
N ASN A 531 -19.36 -19.23 -9.20
CA ASN A 531 -20.14 -18.01 -9.46
C ASN A 531 -19.65 -17.17 -10.64
N LEU A 532 -18.40 -17.33 -11.12
CA LEU A 532 -17.83 -16.55 -12.23
C LEU A 532 -18.06 -17.19 -13.62
N SER A 533 -18.88 -18.25 -13.70
CA SER A 533 -19.17 -18.98 -14.95
C SER A 533 -20.56 -18.68 -15.54
N LYS A 534 -21.20 -17.58 -15.11
CA LYS A 534 -22.51 -17.17 -15.63
C LYS A 534 -22.45 -15.85 -16.37
#